data_AF-B8IUP0-F1
#
_entry.id   AF-B8IUP0-F1
#
_cell.length_a   1.000
_cell.length_b   1.000
_cell.length_c   1.000
_cell.angle_alpha   90.00
_cell.angle_beta   90.00
_cell.angle_gamma   90.00
#
_symmetry.space_group_name_H-M   'P 1'
#
loop_
_entity.id
_entity.type
_entity.pdbx_description
1 polymer ?
#
loop_
_entity_poly.entity_id
_entity_poly.type
_entity_poly.pdbx_seq_one_letter_code
_entity_poly.pdbx_strand_id
1 'polypeptide(L)'
;MLLGDIIAHLDDEAVATETLVRLDDLVLLGRVQESAADEGLTPGEFAARAVRQFSDTASDEDWVTMLGIMGQTPEPGLACLRRMVEYALRPPGALHACGHGP
;
A
#
# COMPACT_ATOMS: atom_id res chain seq x y z
N MET A 1 -4.35 4.69 17.97
CA MET A 1 -4.29 5.61 16.81
C MET A 1 -5.56 5.44 16.01
N LEU A 2 -6.11 6.54 15.48
CA LEU A 2 -7.17 6.46 14.48
C LEU A 2 -6.54 6.14 13.11
N LEU A 3 -7.36 5.66 12.16
CA LEU A 3 -6.91 5.38 10.79
C LEU A 3 -6.25 6.60 10.14
N GLY A 4 -6.85 7.78 10.31
CA GLY A 4 -6.30 9.03 9.77
C GLY A 4 -4.91 9.35 10.32
N ASP A 5 -4.63 9.06 11.59
CA ASP A 5 -3.30 9.22 12.16
C ASP A 5 -2.29 8.26 11.50
N ILE A 6 -2.68 7.00 11.31
CA ILE A 6 -1.82 5.99 10.68
C ILE A 6 -1.46 6.41 9.26
N ILE A 7 -2.44 6.84 8.47
CA ILE A 7 -2.24 7.28 7.08
C ILE A 7 -1.33 8.51 7.03
N ALA A 8 -1.58 9.50 7.89
CA ALA A 8 -0.76 10.71 7.93
C ALA A 8 0.70 10.41 8.31
N HIS A 9 0.94 9.44 9.19
CA HIS A 9 2.30 9.01 9.52
C HIS A 9 2.96 8.24 8.38
N LEU A 10 2.21 7.39 7.66
CA LEU A 10 2.74 6.61 6.54
C LEU A 10 2.97 7.44 5.26
N ASP A 11 2.46 8.68 5.20
CA ASP A 11 2.77 9.64 4.13
C ASP A 11 4.21 10.19 4.23
N ASP A 12 4.85 10.06 5.40
CA ASP A 12 6.26 10.41 5.61
C ASP A 12 7.19 9.29 5.13
N GLU A 13 8.20 9.64 4.32
CA GLU A 13 9.08 8.65 3.69
C GLU A 13 9.90 7.83 4.70
N ALA A 14 10.30 8.44 5.83
CA ALA A 14 11.16 7.81 6.80
C ALA A 14 10.36 6.80 7.62
N VAL A 15 9.15 7.20 8.03
CA VAL A 15 8.19 6.30 8.67
C VAL A 15 7.78 5.17 7.74
N ALA A 16 7.50 5.47 6.47
CA ALA A 16 7.15 4.47 5.47
C ALA A 16 8.28 3.46 5.26
N THR A 17 9.52 3.93 5.17
CA THR A 17 10.72 3.07 5.04
C THR A 17 10.90 2.17 6.26
N GLU A 18 10.82 2.73 7.47
CA GLU A 18 10.94 1.94 8.70
C GLU A 18 9.85 0.87 8.76
N THR A 19 8.62 1.24 8.43
CA THR A 19 7.46 0.34 8.43
C THR A 19 7.62 -0.76 7.37
N LEU A 20 8.14 -0.44 6.19
CA LEU A 20 8.48 -1.44 5.15
C LEU A 20 9.49 -2.46 5.65
N VAL A 21 10.56 -2.02 6.33
CA VAL A 21 11.57 -2.93 6.89
C VAL A 21 10.96 -3.81 7.98
N ARG A 22 10.07 -3.24 8.82
CA ARG A 22 9.37 -3.97 9.88
C ARG A 22 8.36 -5.00 9.37
N LEU A 23 7.94 -4.94 8.11
CA LEU A 23 7.07 -5.98 7.52
C LEU A 23 7.75 -7.34 7.43
N ASP A 24 9.08 -7.39 7.43
CA ASP A 24 9.88 -8.63 7.30
C ASP A 24 9.55 -9.44 6.02
N ASP A 25 8.93 -8.80 5.02
CA ASP A 25 8.55 -9.41 3.75
C ASP A 25 9.56 -9.00 2.67
N LEU A 26 10.67 -9.75 2.59
CA LEU A 26 11.77 -9.47 1.67
C LEU A 26 11.34 -9.51 0.20
N VAL A 27 10.32 -10.31 -0.13
CA VAL A 27 9.78 -10.39 -1.49
C VAL A 27 9.03 -9.11 -1.83
N LEU A 28 8.18 -8.63 -0.92
CA LEU A 28 7.48 -7.36 -1.10
C LEU A 28 8.48 -6.19 -1.17
N LEU A 29 9.48 -6.18 -0.29
CA LEU A 29 10.52 -5.15 -0.30
C LEU A 29 11.30 -5.13 -1.62
N GLY A 30 11.68 -6.28 -2.16
CA GLY A 30 12.37 -6.37 -3.45
C GLY A 30 11.53 -5.80 -4.61
N ARG A 31 10.21 -6.08 -4.61
CA ARG A 31 9.29 -5.51 -5.61
C ARG A 31 9.15 -3.99 -5.48
N VAL A 32 9.06 -3.49 -4.25
CA VAL A 32 9.04 -2.04 -3.99
C VAL A 32 10.32 -1.40 -4.49
N GLN A 33 11.49 -2.00 -4.22
CA GLN A 33 12.77 -1.47 -4.68
C GLN A 33 12.86 -1.42 -6.20
N GLU A 34 12.41 -2.47 -6.89
CA GLU A 34 12.37 -2.52 -8.35
C GLU A 34 11.45 -1.44 -8.93
N SER A 35 10.21 -1.34 -8.45
CA SER A 35 9.25 -0.34 -8.94
C SER A 35 9.67 1.09 -8.60
N ALA A 36 10.21 1.31 -7.40
CA ALA A 36 10.75 2.60 -7.01
C ALA A 36 11.91 3.01 -7.94
N ALA A 37 12.82 2.08 -8.27
CA ALA A 37 13.92 2.35 -9.18
C ALA A 37 13.46 2.68 -10.61
N ASP A 38 12.42 1.99 -11.12
CA ASP A 38 11.82 2.28 -12.43
C ASP A 38 11.23 3.70 -12.48
N GLU A 39 10.62 4.15 -11.38
CA GLU A 39 10.05 5.50 -11.24
C GLU A 39 11.08 6.57 -10.82
N GLY A 40 12.33 6.20 -10.54
CA GLY A 40 13.38 7.11 -10.04
C GLY A 40 13.15 7.59 -8.60
N LEU A 41 12.44 6.82 -7.78
CA LEU A 41 12.11 7.07 -6.38
C LEU A 41 12.94 6.19 -5.43
N THR A 42 13.05 6.61 -4.18
CA THR A 42 13.45 5.70 -3.10
C THR A 42 12.28 4.79 -2.68
N PRO A 43 12.56 3.65 -2.00
CA PRO A 43 11.50 2.78 -1.47
C PRO A 43 10.54 3.49 -0.51
N GLY A 44 11.04 4.44 0.29
CA GLY A 44 10.25 5.26 1.19
C GLY A 44 9.31 6.19 0.45
N GLU A 45 9.82 6.90 -0.56
CA GLU A 45 9.01 7.77 -1.42
C GLU A 45 7.95 6.98 -2.19
N PHE A 46 8.28 5.79 -2.69
CA PHE A 46 7.33 4.89 -3.34
C PHE A 46 6.22 4.48 -2.37
N ALA A 47 6.57 4.08 -1.14
CA ALA A 47 5.60 3.69 -0.14
C ALA A 47 4.68 4.85 0.28
N ALA A 48 5.22 6.03 0.53
CA ALA A 48 4.44 7.23 0.80
C ALA A 48 3.51 7.59 -0.39
N ARG A 49 4.00 7.47 -1.63
CA ARG A 49 3.18 7.63 -2.84
C ARG A 49 2.07 6.59 -2.91
N ALA A 50 2.33 5.34 -2.56
CA ALA A 50 1.33 4.27 -2.53
C ALA A 50 0.22 4.56 -1.51
N VAL A 51 0.57 5.13 -0.35
CA VAL A 51 -0.39 5.60 0.67
C VAL A 51 -1.30 6.67 0.09
N ARG A 52 -0.74 7.68 -0.59
CA ARG A 52 -1.53 8.73 -1.26
C ARG A 52 -2.40 8.19 -2.38
N GLN A 53 -1.84 7.32 -3.22
CA GLN A 53 -2.57 6.71 -4.34
C GLN A 53 -3.77 5.93 -3.83
N PHE A 54 -3.57 5.03 -2.86
CA PHE A 54 -4.68 4.29 -2.27
C PHE A 54 -5.71 5.25 -1.67
N SER A 55 -5.27 6.29 -0.95
CA SER A 55 -6.18 7.23 -0.31
C SER A 55 -7.04 8.02 -1.31
N ASP A 56 -6.50 8.28 -2.51
CA ASP A 56 -7.18 9.05 -3.56
C ASP A 56 -8.05 8.16 -4.48
N THR A 57 -7.62 6.92 -4.76
CA THR A 57 -8.22 6.08 -5.81
C THR A 57 -8.89 4.80 -5.32
N ALA A 58 -8.70 4.40 -4.06
CA ALA A 58 -9.33 3.17 -3.56
C ALA A 58 -10.85 3.32 -3.48
N SER A 59 -11.57 2.29 -3.94
CA SER A 59 -13.02 2.22 -3.82
C SER A 59 -13.46 1.89 -2.39
N ASP A 60 -14.72 2.12 -2.04
CA ASP A 60 -15.28 1.78 -0.72
C ASP A 60 -15.04 0.30 -0.35
N GLU A 61 -15.09 -0.62 -1.32
CA GLU A 61 -14.81 -2.04 -1.11
C GLU A 61 -13.35 -2.31 -0.71
N ASP A 62 -12.39 -1.60 -1.32
CA ASP A 62 -10.98 -1.69 -0.96
C ASP A 62 -10.76 -1.18 0.47
N TRP A 63 -11.44 -0.09 0.85
CA TRP A 63 -11.43 0.46 2.21
C TRP A 63 -12.04 -0.50 3.24
N VAL A 64 -13.20 -1.09 2.95
CA VAL A 64 -13.84 -2.10 3.83
C VAL A 64 -12.93 -3.31 4.02
N THR A 65 -12.32 -3.79 2.93
CA THR A 65 -11.36 -4.90 2.98
C THR A 65 -10.16 -4.54 3.85
N MET A 66 -9.59 -3.36 3.67
CA MET A 66 -8.44 -2.89 4.46
C MET A 66 -8.79 -2.80 5.95
N LEU A 67 -9.94 -2.21 6.30
CA LEU A 67 -10.41 -2.12 7.68
C LEU A 67 -10.63 -3.52 8.30
N GLY A 68 -11.17 -4.46 7.53
CA GLY A 68 -11.33 -5.85 7.94
C GLY A 68 -9.99 -6.53 8.28
N ILE A 69 -8.96 -6.32 7.45
CA ILE A 69 -7.61 -6.84 7.68
C ILE A 69 -6.99 -6.19 8.91
N MET A 70 -7.07 -4.86 9.04
CA MET A 70 -6.53 -4.11 10.17
C MET A 70 -7.15 -4.53 11.51
N GLY A 71 -8.45 -4.89 11.51
CA GLY A 71 -9.14 -5.37 12.70
C GLY A 71 -8.73 -6.78 13.17
N GLN A 72 -8.00 -7.54 12.34
CA GLN A 72 -7.57 -8.90 12.62
C GLN A 72 -6.10 -9.02 13.03
N THR A 73 -5.39 -7.89 13.13
CA THR A 73 -3.96 -7.86 13.47
C THR A 73 -3.69 -6.98 14.69
N PRO A 74 -2.73 -7.35 15.56
CA PRO A 74 -2.24 -6.45 16.59
C PRO A 74 -1.44 -5.25 16.04
N GLU A 75 -1.02 -5.30 14.76
CA GLU A 75 -0.18 -4.28 14.13
C GLU A 75 -0.89 -3.65 12.91
N PRO A 76 -1.94 -2.83 13.13
CA PRO A 76 -2.76 -2.29 12.04
C PRO A 76 -1.98 -1.37 11.09
N GLY A 77 -0.93 -0.69 11.55
CA GLY A 77 -0.07 0.14 10.71
C GLY A 77 0.73 -0.67 9.67
N LEU A 78 1.26 -1.83 10.07
CA LEU A 78 1.96 -2.73 9.16
C LEU A 78 1.00 -3.28 8.10
N ALA A 79 -0.16 -3.76 8.53
CA ALA A 79 -1.18 -4.28 7.61
C ALA A 79 -1.69 -3.20 6.63
N CYS A 80 -1.86 -1.97 7.11
CA CYS A 80 -2.25 -0.83 6.28
C CYS A 80 -1.21 -0.55 5.18
N LEU A 81 0.07 -0.38 5.57
CA LEU A 81 1.11 -0.09 4.59
C LEU A 81 1.29 -1.22 3.57
N ARG A 82 1.31 -2.47 4.04
CA ARG A 82 1.39 -3.66 3.18
C ARG A 82 0.30 -3.62 2.10
N ARG A 83 -0.95 -3.39 2.51
CA ARG A 83 -2.11 -3.36 1.62
C ARG A 83 -2.00 -2.25 0.56
N MET A 84 -1.55 -1.06 0.96
CA MET A 84 -1.39 0.10 0.08
C MET A 84 -0.28 -0.12 -0.94
N VAL A 85 0.86 -0.66 -0.50
CA VAL A 85 1.96 -1.03 -1.39
C VAL A 85 1.56 -2.14 -2.36
N GLU A 86 0.88 -3.18 -1.88
CA GLU A 86 0.34 -4.25 -2.73
C GLU A 86 -0.68 -3.74 -3.75
N TYR A 87 -1.44 -2.70 -3.42
CA TYR A 87 -2.36 -2.03 -4.34
C TYR A 87 -1.58 -1.28 -5.43
N ALA A 88 -0.58 -0.48 -5.06
CA ALA A 88 0.23 0.30 -6.00
C ALA A 88 1.08 -0.56 -6.94
N LEU A 89 1.50 -1.75 -6.48
CA LEU A 89 2.23 -2.73 -7.28
C LEU A 89 1.34 -3.55 -8.25
N ARG A 90 0.02 -3.34 -8.27
CA ARG A 90 -0.84 -4.04 -9.24
C ARG A 90 -0.60 -3.46 -10.64
N PRO A 91 -0.48 -4.32 -11.67
CA PRO A 91 -0.38 -3.83 -13.03
C PRO A 91 -1.65 -3.05 -13.41
N PRO A 92 -1.53 -1.88 -14.06
CA PRO A 92 -2.67 -1.13 -14.56
C PRO A 92 -3.40 -1.98 -15.61
N GLY A 93 -4.59 -2.48 -15.25
CA GLY A 93 -5.39 -3.34 -16.13
C GLY A 93 -6.00 -4.59 -15.49
N ALA A 94 -5.63 -4.94 -14.26
CA ALA A 94 -6.22 -6.10 -13.56
C ALA A 94 -7.73 -5.96 -13.24
N LEU A 95 -8.32 -4.78 -13.42
CA LEU A 95 -9.72 -4.45 -13.08
C LEU A 95 -10.71 -4.44 -14.26
N HIS A 96 -10.30 -4.76 -15.50
CA HIS A 96 -11.22 -4.74 -16.68
C HIS A 96 -11.36 -6.07 -17.43
N ALA A 97 -10.96 -7.20 -16.87
CA ALA A 97 -11.18 -8.52 -17.46
C ALA A 97 -12.42 -9.24 -16.89
N CYS A 98 -13.54 -8.52 -16.74
CA CYS A 98 -14.86 -9.13 -16.53
C CYS A 98 -15.72 -8.76 -17.74
N GLY A 99 -15.58 -9.55 -18.80
CA GLY A 99 -16.32 -9.37 -20.05
C GLY A 99 -17.82 -9.52 -19.84
N HIS A 100 -18.56 -8.46 -20.16
CA HIS A 100 -19.94 -8.60 -20.60
C HIS A 100 -19.91 -9.12 -22.03
N GLY A 101 -20.18 -10.42 -22.22
CA GLY A 101 -20.46 -11.00 -23.53
C GLY A 101 -21.87 -10.62 -24.00
N PRO A 102 -22.10 -10.53 -25.33
CA PRO A 102 -23.33 -10.01 -25.94
C PRO A 102 -24.56 -10.91 -25.75
#